data_AF-A0AAW6BE36-F1
#
_entry.id   AF-A0AAW6BE36-F1
#
_cell.length_a   1.000
_cell.length_b   1.000
_cell.length_c   1.000
_cell.angle_alpha   90.00
_cell.angle_beta   90.00
_cell.angle_gamma   90.00
#
_symmetry.space_group_name_H-M   'P 1'
#
loop_
_entity.id
_entity.type
_entity.pdbx_description
1 polymer ?
#
loop_
_entity_poly.entity_id
_entity_poly.type
_entity_poly.pdbx_seq_one_letter_code
_entity_poly.pdbx_strand_id
1 'polypeptide(L)'
;MRQKNDFKAFSIRNDSNIVSQERYEEDKSLQEGFPADKISTHVLNKALRQSSIIASVIADFIATQSGDNVLDDGDLVKLTSQLNRALKQIATDGKVPNSRKINGKALTEDINLNASDVGAYTRTEVYTRAEVDRLIKTASRIPVGAPIPWPLPHPPIGYLTCNGSTFDKLQYPKLAEAYPDGRLPDLRGEFIRGWDDGRGADNGRKLLSWQESSTIASYAGLYTDKIGHALTDMDGTAYYVQDYYQYQAPEKAQSVSVGMPYSRIRPRNVAFNYIVKAE
;
A
#
# COMPACT_ATOMS: atom_id res chain seq x y z
N MET A 1 -59.69 9.52 -1.87
CA MET A 1 -61.08 9.16 -1.53
C MET A 1 -61.02 8.02 -0.53
N ARG A 2 -61.87 8.02 0.51
CA ARG A 2 -61.94 6.90 1.47
C ARG A 2 -62.63 5.72 0.79
N GLN A 3 -62.04 4.54 0.84
CA GLN A 3 -62.60 3.32 0.25
C GLN A 3 -63.92 2.97 0.93
N LYS A 4 -64.87 2.44 0.14
CA LYS A 4 -66.19 2.02 0.59
C LYS A 4 -66.13 0.58 1.11
N ASN A 5 -66.71 0.35 2.29
CA ASN A 5 -66.94 -0.97 2.87
C ASN A 5 -68.45 -1.16 3.06
N ASP A 6 -69.06 -2.14 2.39
CA ASP A 6 -70.50 -2.41 2.47
C ASP A 6 -70.89 -3.37 3.60
N PHE A 7 -69.93 -4.09 4.19
CA PHE A 7 -70.17 -4.95 5.35
C PHE A 7 -70.30 -4.09 6.62
N LYS A 8 -71.51 -3.97 7.15
CA LYS A 8 -71.81 -3.09 8.30
C LYS A 8 -71.99 -3.89 9.58
N ALA A 9 -71.42 -3.36 10.66
CA ALA A 9 -71.68 -3.85 12.00
C ALA A 9 -73.15 -3.60 12.39
N PHE A 10 -73.83 -4.64 12.86
CA PHE A 10 -75.22 -4.61 13.31
C PHE A 10 -75.30 -4.29 14.80
N SER A 11 -76.32 -3.55 15.22
CA SER A 11 -76.68 -3.35 16.64
C SER A 11 -75.54 -2.77 17.51
N ILE A 12 -74.83 -1.76 17.00
CA ILE A 12 -73.63 -1.19 17.67
C ILE A 12 -73.91 -0.14 18.75
N ARG A 13 -75.17 0.30 18.91
CA ARG A 13 -75.54 1.34 19.89
C ARG A 13 -75.53 0.81 21.32
N ASN A 14 -75.44 1.71 22.29
CA ASN A 14 -75.40 1.36 23.72
C ASN A 14 -76.73 0.79 24.25
N ASP A 15 -77.86 1.15 23.64
CA ASP A 15 -79.24 0.74 23.97
C ASP A 15 -79.76 -0.39 23.07
N SER A 16 -78.85 -1.11 22.41
CA SER A 16 -79.19 -2.16 21.47
C SER A 16 -79.95 -3.32 22.13
N ASN A 17 -80.92 -3.88 21.41
CA ASN A 17 -81.73 -5.01 21.86
C ASN A 17 -80.94 -6.33 21.88
N ILE A 18 -79.95 -6.45 22.77
CA ILE A 18 -79.04 -7.59 22.92
C ILE A 18 -78.98 -8.06 24.37
N VAL A 19 -78.59 -9.31 24.60
CA VAL A 19 -78.23 -9.80 25.95
C VAL A 19 -76.84 -9.28 26.38
N SER A 20 -76.60 -9.22 27.69
CA SER A 20 -75.25 -8.96 28.23
C SER A 20 -74.27 -10.05 27.81
N GLN A 21 -72.97 -9.76 27.89
CA GLN A 21 -71.94 -10.76 27.57
C GLN A 21 -72.03 -11.98 28.51
N GLU A 22 -72.14 -11.73 29.81
CA GLU A 22 -72.28 -12.77 30.85
C GLU A 22 -73.46 -13.71 30.55
N ARG A 23 -74.66 -13.16 30.31
CA ARG A 23 -75.85 -13.95 30.02
C ARG A 23 -75.77 -14.69 28.69
N TYR A 24 -75.01 -14.17 27.73
CA TYR A 24 -74.79 -14.84 26.45
C TYR A 24 -73.89 -16.07 26.62
N GLU A 25 -72.83 -15.96 27.42
CA GLU A 25 -71.87 -17.04 27.70
C GLU A 25 -72.52 -18.22 28.47
N GLU A 26 -73.57 -17.95 29.24
CA GLU A 26 -74.37 -18.96 29.94
C GLU A 26 -75.44 -19.64 29.06
N ASP A 27 -75.72 -19.11 27.86
CA ASP A 27 -76.76 -19.67 26.98
C ASP A 27 -76.28 -20.98 26.34
N LYS A 28 -77.03 -22.07 26.58
CA LYS A 28 -76.72 -23.40 26.01
C LYS A 28 -76.66 -23.42 24.49
N SER A 29 -77.37 -22.50 23.83
CA SER A 29 -77.39 -22.37 22.37
C SER A 29 -76.02 -22.04 21.78
N LEU A 30 -75.07 -21.56 22.59
CA LEU A 30 -73.68 -21.37 22.14
C LEU A 30 -72.97 -22.67 21.76
N GLN A 31 -73.29 -23.77 22.47
CA GLN A 31 -72.69 -25.08 22.20
C GLN A 31 -73.57 -25.94 21.29
N GLU A 32 -74.88 -25.87 21.49
CA GLU A 32 -75.85 -26.77 20.85
C GLU A 32 -76.49 -26.15 19.59
N GLY A 33 -76.29 -24.86 19.35
CA GLY A 33 -77.00 -24.10 18.32
C GLY A 33 -78.39 -23.63 18.78
N PHE A 34 -79.05 -22.83 17.95
CA PHE A 34 -80.38 -22.33 18.29
C PHE A 34 -81.44 -23.46 18.28
N PRO A 35 -82.35 -23.51 19.27
CA PRO A 35 -83.41 -24.51 19.32
C PRO A 35 -84.41 -24.29 18.17
N ALA A 36 -85.06 -25.38 17.73
CA ALA A 36 -85.93 -25.38 16.54
C ALA A 36 -87.13 -24.40 16.63
N ASP A 37 -87.68 -24.19 17.84
CA ASP A 37 -89.01 -23.59 17.98
C ASP A 37 -89.02 -22.22 18.67
N LYS A 38 -87.96 -21.83 19.39
CA LYS A 38 -87.96 -20.59 20.20
C LYS A 38 -86.57 -19.98 20.39
N ILE A 39 -86.32 -18.85 19.74
CA ILE A 39 -85.09 -18.07 19.93
C ILE A 39 -85.45 -16.69 20.49
N SER A 40 -84.81 -16.28 21.58
CA SER A 40 -84.94 -14.92 22.07
C SER A 40 -84.28 -13.94 21.10
N THR A 41 -84.99 -12.90 20.70
CA THR A 41 -84.47 -11.85 19.80
C THR A 41 -83.22 -11.19 20.36
N HIS A 42 -83.08 -11.08 21.69
CA HIS A 42 -81.87 -10.54 22.34
C HIS A 42 -80.64 -11.42 22.10
N VAL A 43 -80.80 -12.75 22.15
CA VAL A 43 -79.72 -13.73 21.94
C VAL A 43 -79.36 -13.80 20.45
N LEU A 44 -80.37 -13.82 19.58
CA LEU A 44 -80.18 -13.73 18.13
C LEU A 44 -79.43 -12.45 17.73
N ASN A 45 -79.86 -11.30 18.24
CA ASN A 45 -79.21 -10.01 17.96
C ASN A 45 -77.77 -9.97 18.48
N LYS A 46 -77.46 -10.63 19.60
CA LYS A 46 -76.10 -10.72 20.13
C LYS A 46 -75.19 -11.53 19.19
N ALA A 47 -75.66 -12.68 18.68
CA ALA A 47 -74.94 -13.48 17.70
C ALA A 47 -74.71 -12.73 16.37
N LEU A 48 -75.76 -12.07 15.86
CA LEU A 48 -75.68 -11.23 14.66
C LEU A 48 -74.74 -10.03 14.86
N ARG A 49 -74.75 -9.40 16.04
CA ARG A 49 -73.83 -8.30 16.38
C ARG A 49 -72.37 -8.76 16.38
N GLN A 50 -72.03 -9.85 17.06
CA GLN A 50 -70.64 -10.32 17.13
C GLN A 50 -70.11 -10.69 15.74
N SER A 51 -70.87 -11.43 14.94
CA SER A 51 -70.49 -11.81 13.58
C SER A 51 -70.34 -10.61 12.64
N SER A 52 -71.32 -9.70 12.63
CA SER A 52 -71.28 -8.51 11.77
C SER A 52 -70.19 -7.50 12.15
N ILE A 53 -69.81 -7.38 13.43
CA ILE A 53 -68.68 -6.56 13.86
C ILE A 53 -67.39 -7.10 13.25
N ILE A 54 -67.12 -8.40 13.38
CA ILE A 54 -65.93 -9.03 12.82
C ILE A 54 -65.91 -8.87 11.29
N ALA A 55 -67.03 -9.12 10.62
CA ALA A 55 -67.15 -8.93 9.17
C ALA A 55 -66.84 -7.49 8.75
N SER A 56 -67.40 -6.50 9.47
CA SER A 56 -67.18 -5.08 9.18
C SER A 56 -65.73 -4.66 9.38
N VAL A 57 -65.08 -5.11 10.46
CA VAL A 57 -63.66 -4.83 10.75
C VAL A 57 -62.74 -5.44 9.69
N ILE A 58 -62.97 -6.71 9.32
CA ILE A 58 -62.18 -7.37 8.28
C ILE A 58 -62.38 -6.68 6.93
N ALA A 59 -63.60 -6.32 6.56
CA ALA A 59 -63.86 -5.62 5.31
C ALA A 59 -63.25 -4.21 5.28
N ASP A 60 -63.22 -3.48 6.42
CA ASP A 60 -62.56 -2.17 6.52
C ASP A 60 -61.04 -2.30 6.41
N PHE A 61 -60.47 -3.34 7.02
CA PHE A 61 -59.07 -3.71 6.86
C PHE A 61 -58.74 -4.01 5.39
N ILE A 62 -59.54 -4.85 4.72
CA ILE A 62 -59.35 -5.18 3.31
C ILE A 62 -59.46 -3.92 2.45
N ALA A 63 -60.46 -3.07 2.67
CA ALA A 63 -60.66 -1.85 1.89
C ALA A 63 -59.46 -0.89 2.05
N THR A 64 -59.02 -0.67 3.29
CA THR A 64 -57.90 0.22 3.62
C THR A 64 -56.59 -0.29 3.04
N GLN A 65 -56.25 -1.55 3.31
CA GLN A 65 -54.95 -2.12 2.97
C GLN A 65 -54.86 -2.52 1.50
N SER A 66 -55.97 -2.89 0.85
CA SER A 66 -55.95 -3.27 -0.56
C SER A 66 -56.14 -2.07 -1.50
N GLY A 67 -56.63 -0.93 -0.99
CA GLY A 67 -56.88 0.29 -1.76
C GLY A 67 -58.19 0.31 -2.55
N ASP A 68 -58.97 -0.77 -2.54
CA ASP A 68 -60.22 -0.93 -3.29
C ASP A 68 -61.47 -0.87 -2.42
N ASN A 69 -62.64 -0.67 -3.04
CA ASN A 69 -63.93 -0.84 -2.37
C ASN A 69 -64.22 -2.34 -2.12
N VAL A 70 -64.79 -2.63 -0.95
CA VAL A 70 -65.27 -3.95 -0.56
C VAL A 70 -66.80 -3.91 -0.56
N LEU A 71 -67.42 -4.49 -1.60
CA LEU A 71 -68.86 -4.46 -1.84
C LEU A 71 -69.51 -5.78 -1.39
N ASP A 72 -70.77 -5.70 -0.96
CA ASP A 72 -71.59 -6.87 -0.65
C ASP A 72 -72.36 -7.32 -1.91
N ASP A 73 -71.62 -7.84 -2.90
CA ASP A 73 -72.12 -8.26 -4.22
C ASP A 73 -72.05 -9.78 -4.44
N GLY A 74 -71.60 -10.54 -3.44
CA GLY A 74 -71.42 -11.99 -3.50
C GLY A 74 -70.20 -12.47 -4.28
N ASP A 75 -69.32 -11.57 -4.76
CA ASP A 75 -68.11 -11.95 -5.50
C ASP A 75 -66.98 -12.42 -4.55
N LEU A 76 -67.02 -13.70 -4.21
CA LEU A 76 -66.04 -14.35 -3.34
C LEU A 76 -64.62 -14.34 -3.94
N VAL A 77 -64.48 -14.37 -5.26
CA VAL A 77 -63.18 -14.40 -5.94
C VAL A 77 -62.49 -13.05 -5.77
N LYS A 78 -63.22 -11.96 -6.02
CA LYS A 78 -62.74 -10.60 -5.81
C LYS A 78 -62.42 -10.33 -4.34
N LEU A 79 -63.30 -10.69 -3.42
CA LEU A 79 -63.06 -10.50 -1.98
C LEU A 79 -61.80 -11.24 -1.51
N THR A 80 -61.60 -12.49 -1.99
CA THR A 80 -60.40 -13.28 -1.69
C THR A 80 -59.13 -12.63 -2.26
N SER A 81 -59.19 -12.12 -3.50
CA SER A 81 -58.08 -11.39 -4.13
C SER A 81 -57.71 -10.14 -3.34
N GLN A 82 -58.72 -9.36 -2.93
CA GLN A 82 -58.54 -8.15 -2.13
C GLN A 82 -57.94 -8.46 -0.76
N LEU A 83 -58.39 -9.52 -0.08
CA LEU A 83 -57.82 -9.98 1.19
C LEU A 83 -56.35 -10.38 1.05
N ASN A 84 -56.02 -11.18 0.03
CA ASN A 84 -54.63 -11.57 -0.25
C ASN A 84 -53.73 -10.36 -0.51
N ARG A 85 -54.24 -9.34 -1.22
CA ARG A 85 -53.50 -8.10 -1.45
C ARG A 85 -53.29 -7.31 -0.17
N ALA A 86 -54.32 -7.15 0.66
CA ALA A 86 -54.24 -6.50 1.96
C ALA A 86 -53.17 -7.15 2.87
N LEU A 87 -53.16 -8.49 2.95
CA LEU A 87 -52.17 -9.25 3.73
C LEU A 87 -50.75 -9.08 3.19
N LYS A 88 -50.57 -9.15 1.85
CA LYS A 88 -49.27 -8.91 1.21
C LYS A 88 -48.76 -7.51 1.51
N GLN A 89 -49.62 -6.50 1.42
CA GLN A 89 -49.25 -5.11 1.62
C GLN A 89 -48.68 -4.88 3.03
N ILE A 90 -49.35 -5.38 4.08
CA ILE A 90 -48.82 -5.33 5.46
C ILE A 90 -47.52 -6.15 5.61
N ALA A 91 -47.42 -7.30 4.97
CA ALA A 91 -46.21 -8.13 5.05
C ALA A 91 -44.98 -7.48 4.38
N THR A 92 -45.21 -6.53 3.46
CA THR A 92 -44.18 -5.78 2.73
C THR A 92 -43.97 -4.36 3.24
N ASP A 93 -44.92 -3.79 3.98
CA ASP A 93 -44.80 -2.45 4.53
C ASP A 93 -43.65 -2.42 5.55
N GLY A 94 -42.63 -1.60 5.27
CA GLY A 94 -41.40 -1.51 6.08
C GLY A 94 -40.29 -2.54 5.80
N LYS A 95 -40.47 -3.49 4.87
CA LYS A 95 -39.36 -4.33 4.36
C LYS A 95 -38.64 -3.62 3.21
N VAL A 96 -37.37 -3.98 2.98
CA VAL A 96 -36.52 -3.40 1.91
C VAL A 96 -37.31 -3.37 0.59
N PRO A 97 -37.73 -2.19 0.10
CA PRO A 97 -38.54 -2.13 -1.11
C PRO A 97 -37.76 -2.63 -2.33
N ASN A 98 -38.41 -3.40 -3.21
CA ASN A 98 -37.79 -3.91 -4.45
C ASN A 98 -37.40 -2.79 -5.44
N SER A 99 -37.80 -1.54 -5.16
CA SER A 99 -37.35 -0.34 -5.87
C SER A 99 -35.98 0.17 -5.43
N ARG A 100 -35.47 -0.27 -4.27
CA ARG A 100 -34.13 0.08 -3.80
C ARG A 100 -33.10 -0.62 -4.69
N LYS A 101 -32.00 0.10 -4.94
CA LYS A 101 -30.88 -0.40 -5.75
C LYS A 101 -29.60 -0.36 -4.93
N ILE A 102 -28.72 -1.35 -5.13
CA ILE A 102 -27.32 -1.29 -4.69
C ILE A 102 -26.49 -1.08 -5.95
N ASN A 103 -25.78 0.05 -6.02
CA ASN A 103 -24.97 0.41 -7.18
C ASN A 103 -25.73 0.28 -8.54
N GLY A 104 -27.00 0.71 -8.57
CA GLY A 104 -27.84 0.64 -9.77
C GLY A 104 -28.53 -0.72 -10.05
N LYS A 105 -28.15 -1.80 -9.35
CA LYS A 105 -28.76 -3.14 -9.48
C LYS A 105 -30.00 -3.28 -8.59
N ALA A 106 -31.09 -3.80 -9.14
CA ALA A 106 -32.34 -4.02 -8.40
C ALA A 106 -32.21 -5.19 -7.42
N LEU A 107 -32.95 -5.14 -6.32
CA LEU A 107 -32.97 -6.17 -5.26
C LEU A 107 -34.01 -7.26 -5.56
N THR A 108 -33.94 -7.85 -6.75
CA THR A 108 -34.87 -8.91 -7.20
C THR A 108 -34.31 -10.32 -7.07
N GLU A 109 -33.01 -10.44 -6.82
CA GLU A 109 -32.24 -11.68 -6.68
C GLU A 109 -30.97 -11.44 -5.84
N ASP A 110 -30.16 -12.47 -5.60
CA ASP A 110 -28.88 -12.37 -4.88
C ASP A 110 -27.92 -11.38 -5.57
N ILE A 111 -27.29 -10.52 -4.78
CA ILE A 111 -26.34 -9.53 -5.29
C ILE A 111 -24.95 -10.14 -5.38
N ASN A 112 -24.51 -10.44 -6.60
CA ASN A 112 -23.13 -10.81 -6.89
C ASN A 112 -22.33 -9.58 -7.34
N LEU A 113 -21.29 -9.22 -6.58
CA LEU A 113 -20.33 -8.17 -6.90
C LEU A 113 -18.97 -8.79 -7.21
N ASN A 114 -18.31 -8.31 -8.26
CA ASN A 114 -16.93 -8.63 -8.59
C ASN A 114 -16.02 -7.41 -8.39
N ALA A 115 -14.71 -7.59 -8.57
CA ALA A 115 -13.72 -6.53 -8.40
C ALA A 115 -14.00 -5.29 -9.29
N SER A 116 -14.54 -5.48 -10.49
CA SER A 116 -14.87 -4.38 -11.40
C SER A 116 -16.08 -3.57 -10.92
N ASP A 117 -17.04 -4.19 -10.23
CA ASP A 117 -18.23 -3.50 -9.69
C ASP A 117 -17.86 -2.46 -8.61
N VAL A 118 -16.71 -2.60 -7.96
CA VAL A 118 -16.24 -1.73 -6.86
C VAL A 118 -15.00 -0.90 -7.21
N GLY A 119 -14.56 -0.93 -8.47
CA GLY A 119 -13.35 -0.23 -8.91
C GLY A 119 -12.08 -0.72 -8.21
N ALA A 120 -12.02 -2.00 -7.82
CA ALA A 120 -10.82 -2.57 -7.24
C ALA A 120 -9.74 -2.71 -8.31
N TYR A 121 -8.52 -2.29 -7.98
CA TYR A 121 -7.37 -2.45 -8.86
C TYR A 121 -7.13 -3.92 -9.21
N THR A 122 -6.79 -4.15 -10.47
CA THR A 122 -6.37 -5.47 -10.95
C THR A 122 -4.95 -5.77 -10.53
N ARG A 123 -4.59 -7.05 -10.45
CA ARG A 123 -3.24 -7.48 -10.08
C ARG A 123 -2.17 -7.02 -11.08
N THR A 124 -2.57 -6.60 -12.28
CA THR A 124 -1.72 -6.01 -13.32
C THR A 124 -1.45 -4.51 -13.12
N GLU A 125 -2.27 -3.81 -12.34
CA GLU A 125 -2.13 -2.38 -12.08
C GLU A 125 -1.33 -2.09 -10.78
N VAL A 126 -1.03 -3.13 -10.01
CA VAL A 126 -0.32 -3.01 -8.72
C VAL A 126 0.95 -3.82 -8.78
N TYR A 127 2.07 -3.19 -8.41
CA TYR A 127 3.32 -3.91 -8.25
C TYR A 127 3.23 -4.96 -7.14
N THR A 128 3.65 -6.17 -7.45
CA THR A 128 3.89 -7.20 -6.43
C THR A 128 5.03 -6.77 -5.52
N ARG A 129 5.06 -7.30 -4.29
CA ARG A 129 6.17 -7.07 -3.35
C ARG A 129 7.53 -7.37 -4.01
N ALA A 130 7.63 -8.44 -4.77
CA ALA A 130 8.86 -8.82 -5.48
C ALA A 130 9.25 -7.83 -6.59
N GLU A 131 8.29 -7.19 -7.25
CA GLU A 131 8.56 -6.13 -8.24
C GLU A 131 9.00 -4.84 -7.55
N VAL A 132 8.36 -4.45 -6.46
CA VAL A 132 8.80 -3.32 -5.64
C VAL A 132 10.22 -3.56 -5.12
N ASP A 133 10.51 -4.74 -4.60
CA ASP A 133 11.86 -5.11 -4.11
C ASP A 133 12.90 -5.08 -5.23
N ARG A 134 12.54 -5.51 -6.46
CA ARG A 134 13.41 -5.40 -7.64
C ARG A 134 13.63 -3.94 -8.06
N LEU A 135 12.59 -3.12 -8.10
CA LEU A 135 12.70 -1.70 -8.45
C LEU A 135 13.56 -0.95 -7.44
N ILE A 136 13.37 -1.20 -6.14
CA ILE A 136 14.22 -0.65 -5.07
C ILE A 136 15.68 -1.12 -5.23
N LYS A 137 15.90 -2.38 -5.61
CA LYS A 137 17.24 -2.91 -5.87
C LYS A 137 17.92 -2.24 -7.08
N THR A 138 17.16 -1.77 -8.06
CA THR A 138 17.67 -1.13 -9.29
C THR A 138 17.84 0.39 -9.14
N ALA A 139 17.03 1.06 -8.30
CA ALA A 139 16.87 2.51 -8.37
C ALA A 139 18.06 3.38 -7.93
N SER A 140 18.97 2.92 -7.06
CA SER A 140 20.21 3.67 -6.75
C SER A 140 21.14 2.86 -5.87
N ARG A 141 21.99 2.03 -6.46
CA ARG A 141 23.03 1.30 -5.71
C ARG A 141 24.39 1.65 -6.28
N ILE A 142 25.33 1.94 -5.38
CA ILE A 142 26.76 1.93 -5.70
C ILE A 142 27.06 0.54 -6.32
N PRO A 143 27.67 0.47 -7.52
CA PRO A 143 27.99 -0.80 -8.17
C PRO A 143 28.79 -1.71 -7.25
N VAL A 144 28.51 -3.01 -7.29
CA VAL A 144 29.32 -4.00 -6.54
C VAL A 144 30.75 -3.92 -7.07
N GLY A 145 31.72 -3.88 -6.14
CA GLY A 145 33.14 -3.72 -6.45
C GLY A 145 33.65 -2.28 -6.46
N ALA A 146 32.79 -1.26 -6.49
CA ALA A 146 33.23 0.14 -6.38
C ALA A 146 33.76 0.43 -4.94
N PRO A 147 34.98 0.97 -4.78
CA PRO A 147 35.49 1.39 -3.47
C PRO A 147 34.68 2.54 -2.88
N ILE A 148 34.28 2.41 -1.61
CA ILE A 148 33.49 3.40 -0.88
C ILE A 148 34.31 3.88 0.32
N PRO A 149 34.54 5.20 0.47
CA PRO A 149 35.10 5.76 1.70
C PRO A 149 34.18 5.49 2.89
N TRP A 150 34.74 4.91 3.95
CA TRP A 150 34.02 4.51 5.16
C TRP A 150 34.71 5.06 6.41
N PRO A 151 33.98 5.73 7.32
CA PRO A 151 34.60 6.49 8.42
C PRO A 151 35.09 5.61 9.59
N LEU A 152 34.76 4.31 9.61
CA LEU A 152 35.11 3.40 10.71
C LEU A 152 36.16 2.37 10.28
N PRO A 153 36.95 1.82 11.23
CA PRO A 153 37.97 0.82 10.92
C PRO A 153 37.39 -0.50 10.40
N HIS A 154 36.14 -0.82 10.74
CA HIS A 154 35.49 -2.06 10.34
C HIS A 154 34.29 -1.80 9.43
N PRO A 155 34.13 -2.57 8.34
CA PRO A 155 32.99 -2.45 7.45
C PRO A 155 31.70 -2.89 8.15
N PRO A 156 30.53 -2.34 7.78
CA PRO A 156 29.25 -2.88 8.21
C PRO A 156 28.99 -4.24 7.56
N ILE A 157 28.01 -4.99 8.07
CA ILE A 157 27.60 -6.28 7.51
C ILE A 157 27.25 -6.13 6.02
N GLY A 158 27.73 -7.06 5.19
CA GLY A 158 27.53 -7.03 3.74
C GLY A 158 28.58 -6.20 2.99
N TYR A 159 29.68 -5.82 3.64
CA TYR A 159 30.82 -5.14 3.02
C TYR A 159 32.15 -5.77 3.46
N LEU A 160 33.15 -5.67 2.59
CA LEU A 160 34.53 -6.12 2.82
C LEU A 160 35.50 -4.95 2.71
N THR A 161 36.60 -5.01 3.46
CA THR A 161 37.66 -4.00 3.41
C THR A 161 38.61 -4.24 2.24
N CYS A 162 39.00 -3.17 1.54
CA CYS A 162 40.01 -3.19 0.48
C CYS A 162 41.43 -3.21 1.07
N ASN A 163 41.82 -4.34 1.67
CA ASN A 163 43.11 -4.53 2.34
C ASN A 163 43.96 -5.64 1.70
N GLY A 164 43.72 -5.96 0.42
CA GLY A 164 44.44 -7.03 -0.28
C GLY A 164 43.93 -8.46 -0.02
N SER A 165 42.89 -8.63 0.80
CA SER A 165 42.38 -9.97 1.17
C SER A 165 41.70 -10.68 0.00
N THR A 166 41.76 -12.01 0.03
CA THR A 166 40.95 -12.89 -0.83
C THR A 166 39.50 -12.95 -0.34
N PHE A 167 38.57 -13.24 -1.25
CA PHE A 167 37.17 -13.52 -0.91
C PHE A 167 36.66 -14.77 -1.64
N ASP A 168 35.61 -15.37 -1.10
CA ASP A 168 34.95 -16.51 -1.73
C ASP A 168 34.07 -16.06 -2.90
N LYS A 169 34.45 -16.46 -4.12
CA LYS A 169 33.75 -16.13 -5.36
C LYS A 169 32.38 -16.81 -5.47
N LEU A 170 32.19 -17.96 -4.82
CA LEU A 170 30.89 -18.65 -4.79
C LEU A 170 29.93 -17.94 -3.84
N GLN A 171 30.47 -17.37 -2.76
CA GLN A 171 29.68 -16.59 -1.80
C GLN A 171 29.33 -15.20 -2.34
N TYR A 172 30.23 -14.56 -3.09
CA TYR A 172 30.08 -13.20 -3.62
C TYR A 172 30.27 -13.14 -5.15
N PRO A 173 29.33 -13.73 -5.93
CA PRO A 173 29.47 -13.86 -7.37
C PRO A 173 29.49 -12.52 -8.11
N LYS A 174 28.78 -11.49 -7.64
CA LYS A 174 28.82 -10.16 -8.28
C LYS A 174 30.11 -9.43 -7.98
N LEU A 175 30.67 -9.62 -6.78
CA LEU A 175 31.99 -9.10 -6.47
C LEU A 175 33.07 -9.79 -7.32
N ALA A 176 32.89 -11.07 -7.63
CA ALA A 176 33.75 -11.81 -8.54
C ALA A 176 33.66 -11.33 -10.00
N GLU A 177 32.55 -10.73 -10.43
CA GLU A 177 32.49 -10.06 -11.75
C GLU A 177 33.38 -8.81 -11.78
N ALA A 178 33.44 -8.05 -10.68
CA ALA A 178 34.29 -6.86 -10.56
C ALA A 178 35.77 -7.17 -10.29
N TYR A 179 36.05 -8.21 -9.49
CA TYR A 179 37.39 -8.69 -9.14
C TYR A 179 37.53 -10.19 -9.47
N PRO A 180 37.81 -10.54 -10.75
CA PRO A 180 37.79 -11.93 -11.22
C PRO A 180 38.85 -12.86 -10.60
N ASP A 181 39.92 -12.30 -10.05
CA ASP A 181 40.99 -13.03 -9.35
C ASP A 181 40.60 -13.44 -7.93
N GLY A 182 39.44 -12.99 -7.42
CA GLY A 182 38.97 -13.27 -6.07
C GLY A 182 39.76 -12.52 -5.00
N ARG A 183 40.43 -11.42 -5.36
CA ARG A 183 41.19 -10.58 -4.42
C ARG A 183 40.74 -9.13 -4.49
N LEU A 184 40.67 -8.50 -3.33
CA LEU A 184 40.46 -7.06 -3.24
C LEU A 184 41.77 -6.31 -3.43
N PRO A 185 41.75 -5.09 -3.99
CA PRO A 185 42.92 -4.22 -3.97
C PRO A 185 43.30 -3.89 -2.52
N ASP A 186 44.58 -3.64 -2.27
CA ASP A 186 45.02 -3.03 -1.02
C ASP A 186 45.08 -1.51 -1.22
N LEU A 187 44.08 -0.82 -0.70
CA LEU A 187 43.92 0.64 -0.86
C LEU A 187 44.35 1.41 0.38
N ARG A 188 44.99 0.75 1.35
CA ARG A 188 45.43 1.39 2.59
C ARG A 188 46.57 2.35 2.30
N GLY A 189 46.31 3.65 2.47
CA GLY A 189 47.29 4.71 2.21
C GLY A 189 47.43 5.10 0.74
N GLU A 190 46.58 4.56 -0.13
CA GLU A 190 46.63 4.78 -1.58
C GLU A 190 45.64 5.85 -2.05
N PHE A 191 46.01 6.57 -3.11
CA PHE A 191 45.09 7.45 -3.84
C PHE A 191 44.56 6.74 -5.08
N ILE A 192 43.25 6.82 -5.31
CA ILE A 192 42.62 6.30 -6.53
C ILE A 192 42.76 7.35 -7.63
N ARG A 193 43.19 6.92 -8.83
CA ARG A 193 43.29 7.75 -10.03
C ARG A 193 42.40 7.23 -11.15
N GLY A 194 42.09 8.10 -12.12
CA GLY A 194 41.43 7.68 -13.36
C GLY A 194 42.33 6.79 -14.20
N TRP A 195 41.75 5.79 -14.86
CA TRP A 195 42.44 4.99 -15.86
C TRP A 195 42.48 5.76 -17.18
N ASP A 196 43.65 5.80 -17.83
CA ASP A 196 43.88 6.58 -19.05
C ASP A 196 43.07 6.08 -20.25
N ASP A 197 42.81 4.78 -20.33
CA ASP A 197 42.07 4.11 -21.41
C ASP A 197 42.46 4.58 -22.83
N GLY A 198 43.76 4.82 -23.04
CA GLY A 198 44.31 5.22 -24.35
C GLY A 198 44.21 6.71 -24.69
N ARG A 199 43.81 7.58 -23.75
CA ARG A 199 43.82 9.04 -23.95
C ARG A 199 45.23 9.62 -24.16
N GLY A 200 46.25 8.98 -23.61
CA GLY A 200 47.65 9.39 -23.78
C GLY A 200 48.22 10.24 -22.63
N ALA A 201 47.45 10.50 -21.57
CA ALA A 201 47.89 11.31 -20.43
C ALA A 201 48.71 10.48 -19.42
N ASP A 202 48.39 9.21 -19.27
CA ASP A 202 49.06 8.27 -18.35
C ASP A 202 49.29 6.90 -19.02
N ASN A 203 50.16 6.93 -20.04
CA ASN A 203 50.44 5.80 -20.92
C ASN A 203 51.06 4.59 -20.21
N GLY A 204 50.67 3.40 -20.65
CA GLY A 204 51.25 2.13 -20.17
C GLY A 204 50.71 1.64 -18.83
N ARG A 205 49.69 2.29 -18.27
CA ARG A 205 49.05 1.88 -17.01
C ARG A 205 47.84 0.98 -17.22
N LYS A 206 47.73 -0.05 -16.38
CA LYS A 206 46.61 -1.01 -16.38
C LYS A 206 45.67 -0.70 -15.21
N LEU A 207 44.40 -1.11 -15.33
CA LEU A 207 43.46 -1.08 -14.20
C LEU A 207 44.07 -1.80 -12.98
N LEU A 208 43.86 -1.22 -11.79
CA LEU A 208 44.37 -1.71 -10.50
C LEU A 208 45.90 -1.81 -10.38
N SER A 209 46.67 -1.25 -11.32
CA SER A 209 48.14 -1.22 -11.21
C SER A 209 48.60 -0.18 -10.20
N TRP A 210 49.39 -0.63 -9.22
CA TRP A 210 50.04 0.24 -8.25
C TRP A 210 51.19 1.03 -8.88
N GLN A 211 51.45 2.22 -8.36
CA GLN A 211 52.56 3.06 -8.80
C GLN A 211 53.10 3.91 -7.66
N GLU A 212 54.42 4.06 -7.62
CA GLU A 212 55.11 5.09 -6.82
C GLU A 212 54.70 6.53 -7.19
N SER A 213 54.79 7.43 -6.22
CA SER A 213 54.63 8.86 -6.48
C SER A 213 55.67 9.36 -7.49
N SER A 214 55.28 10.27 -8.38
CA SER A 214 56.22 11.00 -9.23
C SER A 214 57.09 11.94 -8.40
N THR A 215 58.36 12.07 -8.74
CA THR A 215 59.28 13.02 -8.10
C THR A 215 59.10 14.43 -8.68
N ILE A 216 59.30 15.46 -7.86
CA ILE A 216 59.16 16.87 -8.28
C ILE A 216 60.48 17.48 -8.80
N ALA A 217 61.58 16.74 -8.81
CA ALA A 217 62.85 17.19 -9.41
C ALA A 217 63.45 16.06 -10.26
N SER A 218 63.29 16.12 -11.57
CA SER A 218 63.93 15.14 -12.47
C SER A 218 65.31 15.59 -12.98
N TYR A 219 65.69 16.88 -12.88
CA TYR A 219 67.04 17.35 -13.21
C TYR A 219 67.44 18.58 -12.39
N ALA A 220 68.23 18.39 -11.33
CA ALA A 220 69.10 19.45 -10.79
C ALA A 220 70.51 19.17 -11.32
N GLY A 221 70.77 19.55 -12.57
CA GLY A 221 72.07 19.39 -13.22
C GLY A 221 72.91 20.67 -13.07
N LEU A 222 74.21 20.51 -12.84
CA LEU A 222 75.18 21.60 -12.95
C LEU A 222 75.29 22.02 -14.43
N TYR A 223 74.44 22.94 -14.87
CA TYR A 223 74.86 23.88 -15.92
C TYR A 223 75.89 24.78 -15.28
N THR A 224 76.95 25.11 -16.01
CA THR A 224 78.21 25.69 -15.51
C THR A 224 78.08 27.03 -14.77
N ASP A 225 76.87 27.53 -14.54
CA ASP A 225 76.56 28.63 -13.63
C ASP A 225 75.33 28.28 -12.76
N LYS A 226 75.58 27.82 -11.53
CA LYS A 226 74.69 27.79 -10.35
C LYS A 226 73.17 27.80 -10.63
N ILE A 227 72.56 26.63 -10.89
CA ILE A 227 71.11 26.47 -10.74
C ILE A 227 70.82 25.33 -9.75
N GLY A 228 70.54 25.70 -8.50
CA GLY A 228 69.87 24.84 -7.53
C GLY A 228 68.41 25.28 -7.41
N HIS A 229 67.47 24.33 -7.40
CA HIS A 229 66.07 24.61 -7.07
C HIS A 229 65.91 24.57 -5.55
N ALA A 230 65.53 25.70 -4.95
CA ALA A 230 65.10 25.74 -3.55
C ALA A 230 63.58 25.58 -3.49
N LEU A 231 63.10 24.70 -2.60
CA LEU A 231 61.70 24.68 -2.18
C LEU A 231 61.56 25.76 -1.10
N THR A 232 60.93 26.88 -1.45
CA THR A 232 60.80 28.06 -0.57
C THR A 232 59.34 28.20 -0.17
N ASP A 233 59.06 28.17 1.12
CA ASP A 233 57.72 28.07 1.68
C ASP A 233 56.97 26.82 1.15
N MET A 234 56.15 26.18 1.99
CA MET A 234 55.48 24.93 1.60
C MET A 234 54.49 25.07 0.40
N ASP A 235 54.40 26.25 -0.21
CA ASP A 235 53.48 26.63 -1.29
C ASP A 235 54.14 26.93 -2.65
N GLY A 236 55.47 26.82 -2.84
CA GLY A 236 56.03 27.04 -4.18
C GLY A 236 57.53 26.78 -4.44
N THR A 237 57.87 26.69 -5.73
CA THR A 237 59.26 26.73 -6.24
C THR A 237 59.58 28.14 -6.74
N ALA A 238 60.60 28.81 -6.20
CA ALA A 238 61.08 30.11 -6.67
C ALA A 238 62.40 30.00 -7.46
N TYR A 239 62.64 30.91 -8.40
CA TYR A 239 63.94 31.08 -9.05
C TYR A 239 64.91 31.83 -8.13
N TYR A 240 66.17 31.38 -8.12
CA TYR A 240 67.35 31.92 -7.43
C TYR A 240 67.08 33.02 -6.38
N VAL A 241 67.08 32.63 -5.10
CA VAL A 241 67.08 33.57 -3.97
C VAL A 241 68.40 33.41 -3.23
N GLN A 242 69.10 34.52 -3.01
CA GLN A 242 70.51 34.55 -2.58
C GLN A 242 70.78 33.96 -1.18
N ASP A 243 69.73 33.68 -0.39
CA ASP A 243 69.83 33.34 1.05
C ASP A 243 69.17 32.01 1.48
N TYR A 244 68.83 31.10 0.56
CA TYR A 244 68.18 29.82 0.91
C TYR A 244 69.08 28.59 0.75
N TYR A 245 68.85 27.56 1.58
CA TYR A 245 69.62 26.31 1.70
C TYR A 245 70.03 25.74 0.34
N GLN A 246 71.31 25.91 0.02
CA GLN A 246 71.96 25.26 -1.10
C GLN A 246 72.35 23.83 -0.71
N TYR A 247 72.03 22.85 -1.54
CA TYR A 247 72.91 21.69 -1.65
C TYR A 247 74.19 22.17 -2.36
N GLN A 248 75.16 22.68 -1.60
CA GLN A 248 76.47 23.03 -2.14
C GLN A 248 77.22 21.75 -2.51
N ALA A 249 77.39 21.50 -3.81
CA ALA A 249 78.45 20.62 -4.27
C ALA A 249 79.79 21.41 -4.19
N PRO A 250 80.86 20.86 -3.61
CA PRO A 250 82.14 21.56 -3.51
C PRO A 250 82.67 21.93 -4.91
N GLU A 251 83.34 23.08 -5.03
CA GLU A 251 83.87 23.69 -6.28
C GLU A 251 84.74 22.76 -7.14
N LYS A 252 85.21 21.64 -6.58
CA LYS A 252 85.95 20.58 -7.28
C LYS A 252 85.41 19.19 -6.95
N ALA A 253 84.08 19.04 -6.94
CA ALA A 253 83.51 17.71 -7.03
C ALA A 253 83.89 17.13 -8.40
N GLN A 254 84.97 16.34 -8.46
CA GLN A 254 85.04 15.23 -9.42
C GLN A 254 83.69 14.53 -9.36
N SER A 255 83.12 14.08 -10.48
CA SER A 255 81.82 13.44 -10.59
C SER A 255 81.62 12.32 -9.56
N VAL A 256 81.36 12.71 -8.31
CA VAL A 256 80.92 11.87 -7.23
C VAL A 256 79.42 11.86 -7.42
N SER A 257 78.87 10.66 -7.46
CA SER A 257 77.43 10.45 -7.59
C SER A 257 76.74 11.16 -6.42
N VAL A 258 76.38 12.43 -6.60
CA VAL A 258 75.63 13.21 -5.62
C VAL A 258 74.26 12.55 -5.58
N GLY A 259 73.90 11.97 -4.44
CA GLY A 259 72.62 11.28 -4.29
C GLY A 259 71.47 12.20 -4.72
N MET A 260 70.54 11.67 -5.52
CA MET A 260 69.39 12.44 -6.00
C MET A 260 68.52 12.83 -4.79
N PRO A 261 68.40 14.12 -4.41
CA PRO A 261 67.48 14.51 -3.36
C PRO A 261 66.06 14.41 -3.94
N TYR A 262 65.26 13.47 -3.45
CA TYR A 262 63.83 13.40 -3.76
C TYR A 262 63.01 13.98 -2.61
N SER A 263 61.97 14.73 -2.96
CA SER A 263 60.92 15.15 -2.02
C SER A 263 59.62 14.45 -2.40
N ARG A 264 58.99 13.76 -1.43
CA ARG A 264 57.68 13.14 -1.62
C ARG A 264 56.62 14.11 -1.09
N ILE A 265 55.70 14.54 -1.96
CA ILE A 265 54.57 15.38 -1.58
C ILE A 265 53.32 14.50 -1.52
N ARG A 266 52.52 14.68 -0.47
CA ARG A 266 51.19 14.07 -0.35
C ARG A 266 50.16 15.18 -0.19
N PRO A 267 49.01 15.13 -0.90
CA PRO A 267 47.91 16.04 -0.64
C PRO A 267 47.50 16.00 0.85
N ARG A 268 47.10 17.14 1.42
CA ARG A 268 46.44 17.14 2.73
C ARG A 268 45.14 16.35 2.62
N ASN A 269 44.97 15.32 3.45
CA ASN A 269 43.83 14.41 3.38
C ASN A 269 43.42 13.93 4.78
N VAL A 270 42.22 13.34 4.85
CA VAL A 270 41.71 12.62 6.03
C VAL A 270 41.58 11.15 5.64
N ALA A 271 42.10 10.26 6.48
CA ALA A 271 42.07 8.82 6.22
C ALA A 271 40.67 8.25 6.46
N PHE A 272 40.09 7.67 5.41
CA PHE A 272 38.91 6.81 5.46
C PHE A 272 39.33 5.39 5.14
N ASN A 273 38.58 4.40 5.64
CA ASN A 273 38.70 3.04 5.16
C ASN A 273 38.09 2.94 3.76
N TYR A 274 38.59 2.05 2.90
CA TYR A 274 37.92 1.72 1.64
C TYR A 274 37.23 0.37 1.78
N ILE A 275 35.92 0.35 1.52
CA ILE A 275 35.10 -0.86 1.58
C ILE A 275 34.42 -1.11 0.24
N VAL A 276 34.12 -2.37 -0.06
CA VAL A 276 33.30 -2.78 -1.20
C VAL A 276 32.14 -3.61 -0.72
N LYS A 277 31.03 -3.54 -1.45
CA LYS A 277 29.85 -4.33 -1.17
C LYS A 277 30.09 -5.82 -1.48
N ALA A 278 29.62 -6.70 -0.60
CA ALA A 278 29.76 -8.15 -0.70
C ALA A 278 28.44 -8.79 -1.15
N GLU A 279 28.29 -8.98 -2.46
CA GLU A 279 27.12 -9.61 -3.12
C GLU A 279 27.54 -10.59 -4.21
#